data_AF-A0A0Q7WJP5-F1
#
_entry.id   AF-A0A0Q7WJP5-F1
#
_cell.length_a   1.000
_cell.length_b   1.000
_cell.length_c   1.000
_cell.angle_alpha   90.00
_cell.angle_beta   90.00
_cell.angle_gamma   90.00
#
_symmetry.space_group_name_H-M   'P 1'
#
loop_
_entity.id
_entity.type
_entity.pdbx_description
1 polymer ?
#
loop_
_entity_poly.entity_id
_entity_poly.type
_entity_poly.pdbx_seq_one_letter_code
_entity_poly.pdbx_strand_id
1 'polypeptide(L)' 'MSEEKSRLDELLNDPMVQLVMQRDHVNPKGVRWMLERARARAEDPSLPPAYMVARECWEHGICS' A
#
# COMPACT_ATOMS: atom_id res chain seq x y z
N MET A 1 10.77 1.38 12.42
CA MET A 1 10.17 0.60 11.31
C MET A 1 10.14 -0.91 11.55
N SER A 2 10.80 -1.46 12.58
CA SER A 2 10.80 -2.91 12.86
C SER A 2 9.65 -3.33 13.80
N GLU A 3 9.29 -2.50 14.76
CA GLU A 3 8.21 -2.79 15.73
C GLU A 3 6.82 -2.86 15.09
N GLU A 4 6.54 -2.04 14.08
CA GLU A 4 5.22 -2.00 13.44
C GLU A 4 4.92 -3.24 12.60
N LYS A 5 5.96 -3.80 11.94
CA LYS A 5 5.89 -5.11 11.28
C LYS A 5 5.68 -6.22 12.30
N SER A 6 6.33 -6.13 13.46
CA SER A 6 6.09 -7.06 14.58
C SER A 6 4.63 -7.04 15.01
N ARG A 7 4.04 -5.85 15.20
CA ARG A 7 2.63 -5.72 15.64
C ARG A 7 1.61 -6.20 14.61
N LEU A 8 1.82 -5.93 13.32
CA LEU A 8 0.95 -6.48 12.27
C LEU A 8 1.02 -8.01 12.26
N ASP A 9 2.22 -8.57 12.39
CA ASP A 9 2.43 -10.00 12.36
C ASP A 9 1.82 -10.68 13.59
N GLU A 10 1.91 -10.05 14.76
CA GLU A 10 1.21 -10.49 15.98
C GLU A 10 -0.31 -10.53 15.77
N LEU A 11 -0.89 -9.46 15.20
CA LEU A 11 -2.35 -9.40 14.94
C LEU A 11 -2.80 -10.43 13.89
N LEU A 12 -2.05 -10.62 12.81
CA LEU A 12 -2.40 -11.58 11.77
C LEU A 12 -2.23 -13.05 12.22
N ASN A 13 -1.44 -13.27 13.26
CA ASN A 13 -1.28 -14.57 13.92
C ASN A 13 -2.22 -14.77 15.11
N ASP A 14 -2.96 -13.75 15.53
CA ASP A 14 -3.91 -13.86 16.62
C ASP A 14 -5.09 -14.78 16.22
N PRO A 15 -5.44 -15.77 17.06
CA PRO A 15 -6.50 -16.72 16.73
C PRO A 15 -7.88 -16.08 16.54
N MET A 16 -8.22 -15.05 17.32
CA MET A 16 -9.50 -14.35 17.20
C MET A 16 -9.56 -13.58 15.88
N VAL A 17 -8.48 -12.89 15.53
CA VAL A 17 -8.36 -12.17 14.26
C VAL A 17 -8.50 -13.15 13.09
N GLN A 18 -7.83 -14.29 13.12
CA GLN A 18 -7.92 -15.29 12.05
C GLN A 18 -9.34 -15.82 11.86
N LEU A 19 -10.10 -16.05 12.95
CA LEU A 19 -11.50 -16.46 12.87
C LEU A 19 -12.37 -15.41 12.19
N VAL A 20 -12.19 -14.13 12.54
CA VAL A 20 -12.91 -13.01 11.92
C VAL A 20 -12.56 -12.89 10.44
N MET A 21 -11.27 -12.99 10.10
CA MET A 21 -10.80 -12.96 8.71
C MET A 21 -11.38 -14.12 7.90
N GLN A 22 -11.42 -15.33 8.44
CA GLN A 22 -12.03 -16.47 7.76
C GLN A 22 -13.53 -16.27 7.51
N ARG A 23 -14.27 -15.78 8.53
CA ARG A 23 -15.70 -15.46 8.40
C ARG A 23 -15.95 -14.45 7.29
N ASP A 24 -15.07 -13.45 7.18
CA ASP A 24 -15.18 -12.36 6.21
C ASP A 24 -14.45 -12.66 4.89
N HIS A 25 -13.98 -13.91 4.70
CA HIS A 25 -13.25 -14.39 3.52
C HIS A 25 -11.96 -13.59 3.19
N VAL A 26 -11.28 -13.09 4.21
CA VAL A 26 -10.03 -12.34 4.12
C VAL A 26 -8.83 -13.26 4.36
N ASN A 27 -7.80 -13.15 3.51
CA ASN A 27 -6.54 -13.88 3.66
C ASN A 27 -5.46 -13.02 4.35
N PRO A 28 -4.88 -13.47 5.49
CA PRO A 28 -3.81 -12.76 6.20
C PRO A 28 -2.60 -12.38 5.33
N LYS A 29 -2.16 -13.28 4.45
CA LYS A 29 -1.03 -13.01 3.54
C LYS A 29 -1.37 -11.90 2.55
N GLY A 30 -2.63 -11.84 2.10
CA GLY A 30 -3.13 -10.80 1.22
C GLY A 30 -3.11 -9.42 1.88
N VAL A 31 -3.55 -9.34 3.14
CA VAL A 31 -3.52 -8.10 3.93
C VAL A 31 -2.09 -7.59 4.09
N ARG A 32 -1.14 -8.47 4.44
CA ARG A 32 0.28 -8.12 4.52
C ARG A 32 0.79 -7.52 3.20
N TRP A 33 0.53 -8.20 2.09
CA TRP A 33 0.96 -7.74 0.77
C TRP A 33 0.35 -6.37 0.39
N MET A 34 -0.94 -6.16 0.67
CA MET A 34 -1.60 -4.89 0.40
C MET A 34 -1.00 -3.72 1.20
N LEU A 35 -0.69 -3.94 2.48
CA LEU A 35 -0.06 -2.91 3.32
C LEU A 35 1.37 -2.60 2.88
N GLU A 36 2.17 -3.60 2.56
CA GLU A 36 3.52 -3.37 2.01
C GLU A 36 3.47 -2.60 0.69
N ARG A 37 2.51 -2.94 -0.20
CA ARG A 37 2.30 -2.20 -1.46
C ARG A 37 1.87 -0.76 -1.21
N ALA A 38 1.02 -0.50 -0.22
CA ALA A 38 0.59 0.85 0.14
C ALA A 38 1.75 1.68 0.71
N ARG A 39 2.61 1.07 1.54
CA ARG A 39 3.83 1.72 2.06
C ARG A 39 4.80 2.06 0.95
N ALA A 40 5.06 1.12 0.04
CA ALA A 40 5.92 1.37 -1.12
C ALA A 40 5.42 2.56 -1.98
N ARG A 41 4.10 2.75 -2.09
CA ARG A 41 3.50 3.92 -2.78
C ARG A 41 3.62 5.23 -2.00
N ALA A 42 3.68 5.16 -0.67
CA ALA A 42 3.87 6.34 0.17
C ALA A 42 5.34 6.79 0.20
N GLU A 43 6.27 5.86 -0.01
CA GLU A 43 7.70 6.13 -0.16
C GLU A 43 8.08 6.55 -1.59
N ASP A 44 7.25 6.23 -2.58
CA ASP A 44 7.34 6.81 -3.92
C ASP A 44 7.18 8.33 -3.80
N PRO A 45 7.97 9.15 -4.54
CA PRO A 45 7.85 10.59 -4.48
C PRO A 45 6.39 10.97 -4.71
N SER A 46 5.84 11.91 -3.93
CA SER A 46 4.51 12.44 -4.19
C SER A 46 4.52 13.01 -5.61
N LEU A 47 4.07 12.22 -6.58
CA LEU A 47 3.99 12.66 -7.96
C LEU A 47 3.07 13.88 -7.95
N PRO A 48 3.46 14.98 -8.60
CA PRO A 48 2.58 16.11 -8.70
C PRO A 48 1.28 15.65 -9.38
N PRO A 49 0.11 16.15 -8.97
CA PRO A 49 -1.17 15.89 -9.62
C PRO A 49 -1.05 15.77 -11.14
N ALA A 50 -1.76 14.80 -11.73
CA ALA A 50 -1.61 14.44 -13.14
C ALA A 50 -1.71 15.62 -14.12
N TYR A 51 -2.48 16.66 -13.78
CA TYR A 51 -2.59 17.87 -14.61
C TYR A 51 -1.29 18.69 -14.66
N MET A 52 -0.47 18.69 -13.61
CA MET A 52 0.84 19.37 -13.59
C MET A 52 1.86 18.62 -14.45
N VAL A 53 1.89 17.28 -14.33
CA VAL A 53 2.74 16.42 -15.18
C VAL A 53 2.35 16.57 -16.65
N ALA A 54 1.04 16.58 -16.94
CA ALA A 54 0.56 16.80 -18.30
C ALA A 54 1.03 18.15 -18.86
N ARG A 55 0.88 19.25 -18.11
CA ARG A 55 1.31 20.56 -18.58
C ARG A 55 2.82 20.61 -18.87
N GLU A 56 3.65 20.17 -17.93
CA GLU A 56 5.11 20.15 -18.11
C GLU A 56 5.53 19.24 -19.26
N CYS A 57 4.87 18.09 -19.44
CA CYS A 57 5.21 17.16 -20.52
C CYS A 57 4.96 17.76 -21.91
N TRP A 58 3.89 18.54 -22.06
CA TRP A 58 3.58 19.26 -23.30
C TRP A 58 4.53 20.45 -23.51
N GLU A 59 4.82 21.22 -22.45
CA GLU A 59 5.77 22.36 -22.52
C GLU A 59 7.19 21.92 -22.91
N HIS A 60 7.63 20.75 -22.45
CA HIS A 60 8.94 20.19 -22.79
C HIS A 60 8.95 19.31 -24.03
N GLY A 61 7.82 19.14 -24.72
CA GLY A 61 7.71 18.33 -25.96
C GLY A 61 7.95 16.83 -25.77
N ILE A 62 7.75 16.32 -24.55
CA ILE A 62 7.92 14.91 -24.20
C ILE A 62 6.66 14.11 -24.56
N CYS A 63 5.50 14.75 -24.49
CA CYS A 63 4.20 14.19 -24.87
C CYS A 63 3.72 14.77 -26.20
N SER A 64 3.08 13.94 -27.02
CA SER A 64 2.46 14.30 -28.32
C SER A 64 0.96 14.10 -28.30
#